data_AF-A0A8J9WP27-F1
#
_entry.id   AF-A0A8J9WP27-F1
#
_cell.length_a   1.000
_cell.length_b   1.000
_cell.length_c   1.000
_cell.angle_alpha   90.00
_cell.angle_beta   90.00
_cell.angle_gamma   90.00
#
_symmetry.space_group_name_H-M   'P 1'
#
loop_
_entity.id
_entity.type
_entity.pdbx_description
1 polymer ?
#
loop_
_entity_poly.entity_id
_entity_poly.type
_entity_poly.pdbx_seq_one_letter_code
_entity_poly.pdbx_strand_id
1 'polypeptide(L)' 'MALASSNMVLAAAERLVLCIQVDSRLNGDGTGLALGVGTGAEALAILGVFTLIWTLYYVATKDVGEGRGSGDDSGLTL' A
#
# COMPACT_ATOMS: atom_id res chain seq x y z
N MET A 1 46.33 11.44 -5.52
CA MET A 1 45.60 12.66 -5.95
C MET A 1 44.57 12.40 -7.05
N ALA A 2 44.79 11.47 -8.00
CA ALA A 2 43.80 11.15 -9.04
C ALA A 2 42.46 10.60 -8.51
N LEU A 3 42.49 9.75 -7.48
CA LEU A 3 41.27 9.15 -6.87
C LEU A 3 40.31 10.19 -6.25
N ALA A 4 40.86 11.28 -5.69
CA ALA A 4 40.07 12.37 -5.12
C ALA A 4 39.37 13.21 -6.20
N SER A 5 40.04 13.40 -7.35
CA SER A 5 39.45 14.06 -8.52
C SER A 5 38.30 13.26 -9.11
N SER A 6 38.41 11.94 -9.16
CA SER A 6 37.36 11.05 -9.68
C SER A 6 36.09 11.10 -8.84
N ASN A 7 36.22 11.08 -7.50
CA ASN A 7 35.07 11.17 -6.60
C ASN A 7 34.37 12.54 -6.66
N MET A 8 35.13 13.62 -6.88
CA MET A 8 34.58 14.97 -6.99
C MET A 8 33.78 15.16 -8.28
N VAL A 9 34.21 14.56 -9.40
CA VAL A 9 33.47 14.57 -10.67
C VAL A 9 32.19 13.75 -10.57
N LEU A 10 32.23 12.60 -9.89
CA LEU A 10 31.04 11.76 -9.68
C LEU A 10 30.01 12.47 -8.78
N ALA A 11 30.46 13.07 -7.67
CA ALA A 11 29.59 13.85 -6.78
C ALA A 11 28.98 15.09 -7.48
N ALA A 12 29.73 15.75 -8.37
CA ALA A 12 29.22 16.86 -9.18
C ALA A 12 28.18 16.40 -10.21
N ALA A 13 28.36 15.23 -10.82
CA ALA A 13 27.42 14.64 -11.77
C ALA A 13 26.10 14.24 -11.08
N GLU A 14 26.17 13.60 -9.91
CA GLU A 14 25.00 13.29 -9.08
C GLU A 14 24.23 14.54 -8.69
N ARG A 15 24.94 15.62 -8.34
CA ARG A 15 24.33 16.90 -7.97
C ARG A 15 23.70 17.63 -9.15
N LEU A 16 24.24 17.47 -10.36
CA LEU A 16 23.65 18.02 -11.59
C LEU A 16 22.37 17.28 -12.00
N VAL A 17 22.33 15.95 -11.85
CA VAL A 17 21.11 15.15 -12.09
C VAL A 17 19.99 15.57 -11.14
N LEU A 18 20.31 15.82 -9.87
CA LEU A 18 19.36 16.36 -8.89
C LEU A 18 18.85 17.76 -9.26
N CYS A 19 19.67 18.58 -9.92
CA CYS A 19 19.32 19.94 -10.35
C CYS A 19 18.45 19.97 -11.63
N ILE A 20 18.48 18.88 -12.42
CA ILE A 20 17.63 18.71 -13.61
C ILE A 20 16.19 18.35 -13.20
N GLN A 21 16.01 17.69 -12.06
CA GLN A 21 14.70 17.42 -11.48
C GLN A 21 14.24 18.61 -10.64
N VAL A 22 13.38 19.44 -11.24
CA VAL A 22 12.82 20.65 -10.60
C VAL A 22 12.05 20.31 -9.31
N ASP A 23 11.34 19.19 -9.31
CA ASP A 23 10.56 18.70 -8.17
C ASP A 23 10.81 17.22 -7.92
N SER A 24 10.73 16.81 -6.66
CA SER A 24 10.61 15.41 -6.28
C SER A 24 9.16 14.96 -6.47
N ARG A 25 8.96 13.96 -7.32
CA ARG A 25 7.65 13.36 -7.60
C ARG A 25 7.64 11.91 -7.13
N LEU A 26 6.45 11.40 -6.82
CA LEU A 26 6.28 10.01 -6.39
C LEU A 26 6.34 9.00 -7.56
N ASN A 27 6.12 9.48 -8.80
CA ASN A 27 6.28 8.70 -10.05
C ASN A 27 5.62 7.31 -10.03
N GLY A 28 4.41 7.21 -9.44
CA GLY A 28 3.63 5.97 -9.41
C GLY A 28 2.83 5.70 -10.69
N ASP A 29 2.80 6.62 -11.65
CA ASP A 29 2.04 6.51 -12.89
C ASP A 29 2.69 5.58 -13.91
N GLY A 30 1.90 4.71 -14.55
CA GLY A 30 2.38 3.78 -15.59
C GLY A 30 3.31 2.66 -15.10
N THR A 31 3.58 2.58 -13.80
CA THR A 31 4.50 1.61 -13.18
C THR A 31 3.90 0.21 -13.00
N GLY A 32 2.58 0.06 -13.16
CA GLY A 32 1.88 -1.21 -13.00
C GLY A 32 1.90 -1.76 -11.57
N LEU A 33 2.14 -0.89 -10.57
CA LEU A 33 2.19 -1.30 -9.17
C LEU A 33 0.86 -1.92 -8.73
N ALA A 34 0.93 -3.10 -8.11
CA ALA A 34 -0.24 -3.82 -7.63
C ALA A 34 -1.02 -2.98 -6.60
N LEU A 35 -2.31 -2.75 -6.86
CA LEU A 35 -3.20 -1.91 -6.05
C LEU A 35 -2.71 -0.44 -5.88
N GLY A 36 -1.75 0.00 -6.69
CA GLY A 36 -1.15 1.34 -6.58
C GLY A 36 -0.24 1.53 -5.37
N VAL A 37 0.24 0.45 -4.75
CA VAL A 37 1.10 0.49 -3.56
C VAL A 37 2.54 0.82 -3.94
N GLY A 38 2.93 2.08 -3.74
CA GLY A 38 4.29 2.61 -3.90
C GLY A 38 5.18 2.43 -2.69
N THR A 39 4.59 2.35 -1.49
CA THR A 39 5.34 2.24 -0.23
C THR A 39 4.76 1.18 0.71
N GLY A 40 5.58 0.63 1.61
CA GLY A 40 5.14 -0.40 2.57
C GLY A 40 4.04 0.08 3.53
N ALA A 41 3.94 1.39 3.78
CA ALA A 41 2.88 1.96 4.60
C ALA A 41 1.50 1.88 3.93
N GLU A 42 1.43 2.03 2.61
CA GLU A 42 0.19 1.95 1.84
C GLU A 42 -0.38 0.52 1.83
N ALA A 43 0.48 -0.49 1.73
CA ALA A 43 0.08 -1.90 1.88
C ALA A 43 -0.55 -2.17 3.26
N LEU A 44 0.09 -1.65 4.31
CA LEU A 44 -0.41 -1.79 5.68
C LEU A 44 -1.70 -1.01 5.92
N ALA A 45 -1.88 0.14 5.28
CA ALA A 45 -3.13 0.90 5.36
C ALA A 45 -4.29 0.10 4.73
N ILE A 46 -4.08 -0.48 3.54
CA ILE A 46 -5.11 -1.29 2.86
C ILE A 46 -5.46 -2.53 3.69
N LEU A 47 -4.45 -3.29 4.13
CA LEU A 47 -4.67 -4.46 4.97
C LEU A 47 -5.30 -4.08 6.31
N GLY A 48 -4.87 -2.99 6.93
CA GLY A 48 -5.38 -2.51 8.21
C GLY A 48 -6.86 -2.15 8.14
N VAL A 49 -7.28 -1.38 7.14
CA VAL A 49 -8.69 -1.00 6.98
C VAL A 49 -9.56 -2.21 6.67
N PHE A 50 -9.12 -3.08 5.75
CA PHE A 50 -9.86 -4.29 5.40
C PHE A 50 -10.03 -5.21 6.62
N THR A 51 -8.94 -5.50 7.33
CA THR A 51 -8.96 -6.38 8.51
C THR A 51 -9.74 -5.77 9.68
N LEU A 52 -9.69 -4.45 9.86
CA LEU A 52 -10.48 -3.75 10.87
C LEU A 52 -11.98 -3.96 10.62
N ILE A 53 -12.47 -3.59 9.43
CA ILE A 53 -13.90 -3.73 9.09
C ILE A 53 -14.32 -5.20 9.16
N TRP A 54 -13.49 -6.11 8.64
CA TRP A 54 -13.75 -7.55 8.71
C TRP A 54 -13.86 -8.05 10.16
N THR A 55 -13.01 -7.57 11.06
CA THR A 55 -13.06 -7.94 12.47
C THR A 55 -14.36 -7.44 13.12
N LEU A 56 -14.75 -6.19 12.85
CA LEU A 56 -16.02 -5.65 13.35
C LEU A 56 -17.21 -6.47 12.82
N TYR A 57 -17.21 -6.79 11.53
CA TYR A 57 -18.22 -7.64 10.92
C TYR A 57 -18.27 -9.03 11.55
N TYR A 58 -17.11 -9.68 11.74
CA TYR A 58 -17.01 -11.02 12.31
C TYR A 58 -17.51 -11.05 13.76
N VAL A 59 -17.21 -10.01 14.56
CA VAL A 59 -17.74 -9.88 15.92
C VAL A 59 -19.25 -9.66 15.91
N ALA A 60 -19.74 -8.74 15.08
CA ALA A 60 -21.17 -8.43 14.99
C ALA A 60 -22.01 -9.61 14.51
N THR A 61 -21.50 -10.42 13.58
CA THR A 61 -22.22 -11.55 12.98
C THR A 61 -22.61 -12.63 13.99
N LYS A 62 -21.93 -12.70 15.14
CA LYS A 62 -22.30 -13.58 16.26
C LYS A 62 -23.75 -13.41 16.71
N ASP A 63 -24.25 -12.17 16.63
CA ASP A 63 -25.61 -11.83 17.06
C ASP A 63 -26.64 -11.90 15.93
N VAL A 64 -26.20 -12.04 14.67
CA VAL A 64 -27.04 -11.80 13.48
C VAL A 64 -27.31 -13.06 12.66
N GLY A 65 -26.50 -14.13 12.77
CA GLY A 65 -26.60 -15.28 11.85
C GLY A 65 -26.67 -16.69 12.46
N GLU A 66 -26.01 -16.95 13.59
CA GLU A 66 -25.79 -18.34 14.05
C GLU A 66 -26.40 -18.65 15.43
N GLY A 67 -26.86 -17.64 16.16
CA GLY A 67 -27.25 -17.77 17.57
C GLY A 67 -28.67 -18.27 17.87
N ARG A 68 -29.55 -18.49 16.88
CA ARG A 68 -30.98 -18.79 17.19
C ARG A 68 -31.79 -19.71 16.27
N GLY A 69 -31.22 -20.28 15.20
CA GLY A 69 -31.97 -21.23 14.36
C GLY A 69 -31.52 -21.32 12.91
N SER A 70 -30.21 -21.46 12.67
CA SER A 70 -29.66 -21.49 11.32
C SER A 70 -29.51 -22.94 10.82
N GLY A 71 -30.48 -23.42 10.04
CA GLY A 71 -30.35 -24.63 9.20
C GLY A 71 -29.80 -24.29 7.81
N ASP A 72 -29.56 -25.30 6.97
CA ASP A 72 -29.04 -25.17 5.60
C ASP A 72 -29.91 -24.28 4.68
N ASP A 73 -31.09 -23.91 5.16
CA ASP A 73 -32.19 -23.16 4.56
C ASP A 73 -32.31 -21.71 5.10
N SER A 74 -31.31 -21.21 5.82
CA SER A 74 -31.33 -19.87 6.48
C SER A 74 -30.97 -18.68 5.59
N GLY A 75 -30.99 -18.88 4.27
CA GLY A 75 -30.88 -17.79 3.30
C GLY A 75 -32.23 -17.10 3.06
N LEU A 76 -32.22 -15.93 2.41
CA LEU A 76 -33.46 -15.29 1.96
C LEU A 76 -34.01 -16.09 0.76
N THR A 77 -34.96 -16.99 1.00
CA THR A 77 -35.61 -17.80 -0.05
C THR A 77 -36.86 -17.12 -0.60
N LEU A 78 -37.26 -17.51 -1.81
CA LEU A 78 -38.47 -17.03 -2.51
C LEU A 78 -39.77 -17.60 -1.92
#